data_AF-A0A8T3M904-F1
#
_entry.id   AF-A0A8T3M904-F1
#
_cell.length_a   1.000
_cell.length_b   1.000
_cell.length_c   1.000
_cell.angle_alpha   90.00
_cell.angle_beta   90.00
_cell.angle_gamma   90.00
#
_symmetry.space_group_name_H-M   'P 1'
#
loop_
_entity.id
_entity.type
_entity.pdbx_description
1 polymer ?
#
loop_
_entity_poly.entity_id
_entity_poly.type
_entity_poly.pdbx_seq_one_letter_code
_entity_poly.pdbx_strand_id
1 'polypeptide(L)'
;MTELAILLPLVVFLALAIGFAIVLRRAGSIVARTREIESFRSSVRELAARIDQSLDGAVGRIDAVRRQQLGADTTAATIEAARNAVARYTDEARALHGPPAAEAIRDELVAELERADRALKMVDHGATIMAQAIRRGRELEAQTSIKRGYLNLVHAREAIIRHAARAADLQATFAPAPAEPPATLHEPRP
;
A
#
# COMPACT_ATOMS: atom_id res chain seq x y z
N MET A 1 63.91 15.34 -10.01
CA MET A 1 63.51 14.63 -8.76
C MET A 1 62.49 15.41 -7.94
N THR A 2 62.57 16.75 -7.90
CA THR A 2 61.60 17.63 -7.21
C THR A 2 60.19 17.60 -7.81
N GLU A 3 60.03 17.54 -9.14
CA GLU A 3 58.70 17.43 -9.77
C GLU A 3 57.96 16.15 -9.39
N LEU A 4 58.66 15.01 -9.36
CA LEU A 4 58.10 13.71 -8.97
C LEU A 4 57.69 13.68 -7.48
N ALA A 5 58.42 14.40 -6.62
CA ALA A 5 58.10 14.54 -5.20
C ALA A 5 56.83 15.36 -4.94
N ILE A 6 56.40 16.20 -5.89
CA ILE A 6 55.18 17.01 -5.80
C ILE A 6 54.00 16.33 -6.52
N LEU A 7 54.26 15.69 -7.67
CA LEU A 7 53.22 15.00 -8.44
C LEU A 7 52.66 13.78 -7.70
N LEU A 8 53.50 13.01 -7.01
CA LEU A 8 53.05 11.82 -6.27
C LEU A 8 52.02 12.13 -5.17
N PRO A 9 52.26 13.08 -4.23
CA PRO A 9 51.25 13.43 -3.23
C PRO A 9 50.00 14.07 -3.84
N LEU A 10 50.12 14.79 -4.97
CA LEU A 10 48.97 15.34 -5.68
C LEU A 10 48.08 14.22 -6.27
N VAL A 11 48.69 13.20 -6.87
CA VAL A 11 47.98 12.02 -7.40
C VAL A 11 47.31 11.23 -6.27
N VAL A 12 48.00 11.02 -5.15
CA VAL A 12 47.42 10.35 -3.97
C VAL A 12 46.25 11.15 -3.41
N PHE A 13 46.38 12.47 -3.29
CA PHE A 13 45.30 13.35 -2.84
C PHE A 13 44.09 13.27 -3.76
N LEU A 14 44.31 13.31 -5.08
CA LEU A 14 43.23 13.19 -6.06
C LEU A 14 42.53 11.83 -5.97
N ALA A 15 43.28 10.74 -5.83
CA ALA A 15 42.73 9.40 -5.64
C ALA A 15 41.89 9.30 -4.35
N LEU A 16 42.36 9.89 -3.25
CA LEU A 16 41.61 9.97 -2.00
C LEU A 16 40.34 10.82 -2.14
N ALA A 17 40.41 11.96 -2.82
CA ALA A 17 39.27 12.82 -3.06
C ALA A 17 38.19 12.12 -3.91
N ILE A 18 38.60 11.39 -4.95
CA ILE A 18 37.69 10.58 -5.78
C ILE A 18 37.07 9.45 -4.94
N GLY A 19 37.89 8.71 -4.18
CA GLY A 19 37.40 7.65 -3.30
C GLY A 19 36.38 8.18 -2.27
N PHE A 20 36.68 9.31 -1.65
CA PHE A 20 35.79 9.99 -0.71
C PHE A 20 34.48 10.42 -1.37
N ALA A 21 34.52 11.01 -2.58
CA ALA A 21 33.33 11.39 -3.33
C ALA A 21 32.45 10.18 -3.68
N ILE A 22 33.04 9.02 -4.03
CA ILE A 22 32.32 7.77 -4.29
C ILE A 22 31.63 7.27 -3.01
N VAL A 23 32.31 7.30 -1.87
CA VAL A 23 31.73 6.91 -0.57
C VAL A 23 30.58 7.84 -0.19
N LEU A 24 30.73 9.16 -0.36
CA LEU A 24 29.66 10.14 -0.11
C LEU A 24 28.45 9.88 -1.00
N ARG A 25 28.66 9.60 -2.29
CA ARG A 25 27.58 9.30 -3.24
C ARG A 25 26.84 8.01 -2.85
N ARG A 26 27.58 6.97 -2.44
CA ARG A 26 26.97 5.71 -1.95
C ARG A 26 26.19 5.93 -0.65
N ALA A 27 26.77 6.62 0.32
CA ALA A 27 26.10 6.95 1.57
C ALA A 27 24.81 7.73 1.32
N GLY A 28 24.85 8.73 0.43
CA GLY A 28 23.67 9.48 -0.01
C GLY A 28 22.58 8.60 -0.62
N SER A 29 22.94 7.66 -1.50
CA SER A 29 21.97 6.73 -2.10
C SER A 29 21.32 5.79 -1.09
N ILE A 30 22.07 5.34 -0.08
CA ILE A 30 21.57 4.49 1.01
C ILE A 30 20.54 5.26 1.83
N VAL A 31 20.87 6.48 2.24
CA VAL A 31 19.98 7.35 3.01
C VAL A 31 18.71 7.67 2.24
N ALA A 32 18.81 7.96 0.94
CA ALA A 32 17.65 8.23 0.09
C ALA A 32 16.69 7.03 0.03
N ARG A 33 17.22 5.81 -0.15
CA ARG A 33 16.40 4.58 -0.20
C ARG A 33 15.75 4.26 1.14
N THR A 34 16.45 4.47 2.26
CA THR A 34 15.86 4.31 3.60
C THR A 34 14.74 5.31 3.83
N ARG A 35 14.93 6.58 3.40
CA ARG A 35 13.91 7.62 3.50
C ARG A 35 12.67 7.31 2.67
N GLU A 36 12.85 6.80 1.46
CA GLU A 36 11.76 6.37 0.57
C GLU A 36 10.91 5.27 1.22
N ILE A 37 11.55 4.24 1.79
CA ILE A 37 10.87 3.17 2.50
C ILE A 37 10.09 3.70 3.71
N GLU A 38 10.72 4.57 4.50
CA GLU A 38 10.05 5.12 5.68
C GLU A 38 8.87 6.01 5.31
N SER A 39 9.00 6.80 4.23
CA SER A 39 7.89 7.57 3.68
C SER A 39 6.74 6.66 3.25
N PHE A 40 7.02 5.57 2.52
CA PHE A 40 5.99 4.62 2.10
C PHE A 40 5.29 3.97 3.32
N ARG A 41 6.07 3.51 4.31
CA ARG A 41 5.56 2.92 5.55
C ARG A 41 4.62 3.86 6.29
N SER A 42 5.03 5.12 6.44
CA SER A 42 4.23 6.14 7.10
C SER A 42 2.92 6.39 6.36
N SER A 43 2.97 6.57 5.03
CA SER A 43 1.78 6.79 4.21
C SER A 43 0.81 5.63 4.25
N VAL A 44 1.30 4.38 4.17
CA VAL A 44 0.45 3.18 4.28
C VAL A 44 -0.19 3.08 5.66
N ARG A 45 0.58 3.32 6.73
CA ARG A 45 0.06 3.27 8.11
C ARG A 45 -1.05 4.29 8.32
N GLU A 46 -0.84 5.53 7.88
CA GLU A 46 -1.83 6.59 7.98
C GLU A 46 -3.07 6.30 7.15
N LEU A 47 -2.90 5.83 5.92
CA LEU A 47 -4.01 5.46 5.04
C LEU A 47 -4.83 4.32 5.65
N ALA A 48 -4.19 3.26 6.14
CA ALA A 48 -4.86 2.13 6.76
C ALA A 48 -5.66 2.55 8.01
N ALA A 49 -5.10 3.43 8.85
CA ALA A 49 -5.81 3.96 10.02
C ALA A 49 -7.05 4.78 9.63
N ARG A 50 -6.95 5.64 8.60
CA ARG A 50 -8.10 6.41 8.10
C ARG A 50 -9.17 5.52 7.47
N ILE A 51 -8.77 4.47 6.75
CA ILE A 51 -9.69 3.48 6.20
C ILE A 51 -10.43 2.75 7.32
N ASP A 52 -9.69 2.24 8.32
CA ASP A 52 -10.25 1.53 9.46
C ASP A 52 -11.29 2.38 10.20
N GLN A 53 -10.91 3.61 10.56
CA GLN A 53 -11.79 4.57 11.22
C GLN A 53 -13.04 4.89 10.38
N SER A 54 -12.87 5.07 9.05
CA SER A 54 -13.98 5.39 8.16
C SER A 54 -14.95 4.23 7.96
N LEU A 55 -14.47 2.99 7.98
CA LEU A 55 -15.28 1.80 7.73
C LEU A 55 -15.91 1.23 9.00
N ASP A 56 -15.34 1.50 10.18
CA ASP A 56 -15.85 0.99 11.46
C ASP A 56 -17.33 1.35 11.70
N GLY A 57 -17.69 2.62 11.47
CA GLY A 57 -19.08 3.07 11.58
C GLY A 57 -20.04 2.39 10.60
N ALA A 58 -19.57 2.09 9.38
CA ALA A 58 -20.38 1.38 8.39
C ALA A 58 -20.56 -0.09 8.77
N VAL A 59 -19.49 -0.76 9.20
CA VAL A 59 -19.52 -2.15 9.68
C VAL A 59 -20.50 -2.29 10.84
N GLY A 60 -20.44 -1.39 11.84
CA GLY A 60 -21.34 -1.42 12.99
C GLY A 60 -22.81 -1.26 12.61
N ARG A 61 -23.15 -0.28 11.74
CA ARG A 61 -24.54 -0.09 11.28
C ARG A 61 -25.04 -1.25 10.42
N ILE A 62 -24.19 -1.79 9.53
CA ILE A 62 -24.54 -2.94 8.71
C ILE A 62 -24.77 -4.18 9.58
N ASP A 63 -23.95 -4.39 10.62
CA ASP A 63 -24.17 -5.49 11.57
C ASP A 63 -25.50 -5.35 12.30
N ALA A 64 -25.86 -4.14 12.73
CA ALA A 64 -27.13 -3.89 13.38
C ALA A 64 -28.33 -4.20 12.47
N VAL A 65 -28.28 -3.84 11.18
CA VAL A 65 -29.30 -4.27 10.20
C VAL A 65 -29.29 -5.77 9.99
N ARG A 66 -28.12 -6.39 9.86
CA ARG A 66 -27.96 -7.84 9.73
C ARG A 66 -28.59 -8.60 10.90
N ARG A 67 -28.50 -8.05 12.11
CA ARG A 67 -29.10 -8.59 13.35
C ARG A 67 -30.55 -8.13 13.58
N GLN A 68 -31.16 -7.44 12.61
CA GLN A 68 -32.53 -6.92 12.69
C GLN A 68 -32.76 -5.94 13.85
N GLN A 69 -31.69 -5.27 14.31
CA GLN A 69 -31.75 -4.24 15.36
C GLN A 69 -32.04 -2.84 14.79
N LEU A 70 -31.76 -2.64 13.50
CA LEU A 70 -32.07 -1.43 12.75
C LEU A 70 -32.82 -1.77 11.47
N GLY A 71 -33.68 -0.84 11.02
CA GLY A 71 -34.34 -0.92 9.72
C GLY A 71 -33.34 -0.75 8.57
N ALA A 72 -33.53 -1.52 7.49
CA ALA A 72 -32.64 -1.49 6.32
C ALA A 72 -32.66 -0.14 5.57
N ASP A 73 -33.71 0.65 5.73
CA ASP A 73 -33.85 2.00 5.20
C ASP A 73 -32.87 3.00 5.85
N THR A 74 -32.38 2.71 7.06
CA THR A 74 -31.49 3.61 7.81
C THR A 74 -30.02 3.56 7.36
N THR A 75 -29.63 2.60 6.52
CA THR A 75 -28.22 2.40 6.15
C THR A 75 -27.79 3.05 4.84
N ALA A 76 -28.72 3.47 3.99
CA ALA A 76 -28.41 3.99 2.65
C ALA A 76 -27.36 5.12 2.67
N ALA A 77 -27.59 6.17 3.45
CA ALA A 77 -26.65 7.30 3.58
C ALA A 77 -25.29 6.87 4.16
N THR A 78 -25.28 5.87 5.05
CA THR A 78 -24.03 5.34 5.64
C THR A 78 -23.22 4.58 4.60
N ILE A 79 -23.89 3.74 3.81
CA ILE A 79 -23.26 2.94 2.77
C ILE A 79 -22.73 3.84 1.65
N GLU A 80 -23.49 4.85 1.24
CA GLU A 80 -23.06 5.84 0.26
C GLU A 80 -21.82 6.60 0.74
N ALA A 81 -21.84 7.11 1.98
CA ALA A 81 -20.68 7.78 2.57
C ALA A 81 -19.44 6.87 2.63
N ALA A 82 -19.62 5.61 3.03
CA ALA A 82 -18.55 4.62 3.07
C ALA A 82 -18.00 4.32 1.67
N ARG A 83 -18.84 4.19 0.65
CA ARG A 83 -18.42 3.98 -0.74
C ARG A 83 -17.63 5.16 -1.29
N ASN A 84 -18.09 6.38 -1.02
CA ASN A 84 -17.36 7.60 -1.39
C ASN A 84 -16.01 7.70 -0.69
N ALA A 85 -15.92 7.28 0.58
CA ALA A 85 -14.64 7.20 1.29
C ALA A 85 -13.71 6.14 0.67
N VAL A 86 -14.20 4.91 0.44
CA VAL A 86 -13.43 3.84 -0.20
C VAL A 86 -12.91 4.24 -1.57
N ALA A 87 -13.73 4.90 -2.40
CA ALA A 87 -13.30 5.39 -3.70
C ALA A 87 -12.11 6.36 -3.58
N ARG A 88 -12.22 7.36 -2.69
CA ARG A 88 -11.11 8.30 -2.43
C ARG A 88 -9.85 7.59 -1.94
N TYR A 89 -9.99 6.67 -0.99
CA TYR A 89 -8.85 5.91 -0.47
C TYR A 89 -8.25 4.97 -1.51
N THR A 90 -9.03 4.49 -2.48
CA THR A 90 -8.53 3.70 -3.61
C THR A 90 -7.60 4.54 -4.49
N ASP A 91 -8.01 5.78 -4.78
CA ASP A 91 -7.19 6.70 -5.57
C ASP A 91 -5.93 7.13 -4.79
N GLU A 92 -6.06 7.39 -3.48
CA GLU A 92 -4.91 7.64 -2.61
C GLU A 92 -3.94 6.45 -2.55
N ALA A 93 -4.45 5.22 -2.45
CA ALA A 93 -3.65 4.00 -2.48
C ALA A 93 -2.89 3.85 -3.81
N ARG A 94 -3.56 4.12 -4.95
CA ARG A 94 -2.92 4.10 -6.28
C ARG A 94 -1.81 5.14 -6.40
N ALA A 95 -1.96 6.29 -5.73
CA ALA A 95 -0.97 7.36 -5.70
C ALA A 95 0.20 7.10 -4.73
N LEU A 96 0.24 5.97 -4.01
CA LEU A 96 1.37 5.64 -3.15
C LEU A 96 2.62 5.38 -3.97
N HIS A 97 3.68 6.11 -3.62
CA HIS A 97 5.02 5.94 -4.18
C HIS A 97 5.90 5.22 -3.16
N GLY A 98 6.72 4.30 -3.65
CA GLY A 98 7.66 3.55 -2.84
C GLY A 98 8.63 2.78 -3.74
N PRO A 99 9.61 2.10 -3.15
CA PRO A 99 10.56 1.30 -3.92
C PRO A 99 9.85 0.15 -4.64
N PRO A 100 10.47 -0.50 -5.65
CA PRO A 100 9.85 -1.60 -6.39
C PRO A 100 9.29 -2.74 -5.52
N ALA A 101 9.93 -3.04 -4.39
CA ALA A 101 9.45 -4.05 -3.44
C ALA A 101 8.10 -3.71 -2.78
N ALA A 102 7.67 -2.44 -2.83
CA ALA A 102 6.42 -1.94 -2.27
C ALA A 102 5.23 -2.04 -3.23
N GLU A 103 5.46 -2.25 -4.53
CA GLU A 103 4.41 -2.28 -5.55
C GLU A 103 3.35 -3.34 -5.26
N ALA A 104 3.79 -4.56 -4.91
CA ALA A 104 2.87 -5.64 -4.54
C ALA A 104 1.99 -5.29 -3.33
N ILE A 105 2.51 -4.54 -2.35
CA ILE A 105 1.73 -4.10 -1.18
C ILE A 105 0.67 -3.09 -1.61
N ARG A 106 1.06 -2.11 -2.44
CA ARG A 106 0.14 -1.10 -2.97
C ARG A 106 -0.99 -1.75 -3.77
N ASP A 107 -0.66 -2.66 -4.68
CA ASP A 107 -1.64 -3.28 -5.57
C ASP A 107 -2.61 -4.17 -4.78
N GLU A 108 -2.13 -4.88 -3.76
CA GLU A 108 -2.98 -5.63 -2.82
C GLU A 108 -3.90 -4.71 -2.01
N LEU A 109 -3.40 -3.57 -1.49
CA LEU A 109 -4.24 -2.58 -0.80
C LEU A 109 -5.37 -2.05 -1.70
N VAL A 110 -5.06 -1.73 -2.96
CA VAL A 110 -6.05 -1.30 -3.95
C VAL A 110 -7.08 -2.41 -4.19
N ALA A 111 -6.64 -3.66 -4.35
CA ALA A 111 -7.55 -4.79 -4.56
C ALA A 111 -8.51 -5.00 -3.39
N GLU A 112 -8.04 -4.83 -2.14
CA GLU A 112 -8.89 -4.95 -0.95
C GLU A 112 -9.86 -3.76 -0.81
N LEU A 113 -9.49 -2.56 -1.22
CA LEU A 113 -10.41 -1.42 -1.27
C LEU A 113 -11.50 -1.62 -2.33
N GLU A 114 -11.15 -2.11 -3.52
CA GLU A 114 -12.13 -2.47 -4.54
C GLU A 114 -13.04 -3.62 -4.08
N ARG A 115 -12.50 -4.57 -3.31
CA ARG A 115 -13.29 -5.62 -2.65
C ARG A 115 -14.27 -5.02 -1.63
N ALA A 116 -13.85 -4.03 -0.84
CA ALA A 116 -14.70 -3.33 0.11
C ALA A 116 -15.85 -2.57 -0.60
N ASP A 117 -15.59 -1.89 -1.73
CA ASP A 117 -16.67 -1.23 -2.51
C ASP A 117 -17.67 -2.26 -3.06
N ARG A 118 -17.21 -3.38 -3.61
CA ARG A 118 -18.12 -4.47 -4.05
C ARG A 118 -18.95 -5.03 -2.90
N ALA A 119 -18.34 -5.16 -1.71
CA ALA A 119 -19.03 -5.61 -0.51
C ALA A 119 -20.13 -4.62 -0.09
N LEU A 120 -19.83 -3.33 -0.07
CA LEU A 120 -20.80 -2.26 0.22
C LEU A 120 -21.96 -2.22 -0.79
N LYS A 121 -21.68 -2.37 -2.09
CA LYS A 121 -22.71 -2.49 -3.15
C LYS A 121 -23.63 -3.69 -2.92
N MET A 122 -23.10 -4.81 -2.46
CA MET A 122 -23.90 -6.00 -2.14
C MET A 122 -24.82 -5.77 -0.94
N VAL A 123 -24.34 -5.05 0.09
CA VAL A 123 -25.18 -4.66 1.23
C VAL A 123 -26.27 -3.69 0.79
N ASP A 124 -25.92 -2.66 0.01
CA ASP A 124 -26.87 -1.67 -0.52
C ASP A 124 -28.01 -2.33 -1.32
N HIS A 125 -27.64 -3.29 -2.17
CA HIS A 125 -28.60 -4.09 -2.92
C HIS A 125 -29.52 -4.89 -2.00
N GLY A 126 -28.96 -5.58 -1.00
CA GLY A 126 -29.75 -6.33 -0.03
C GLY A 126 -30.67 -5.44 0.80
N ALA A 127 -30.21 -4.27 1.23
CA ALA A 127 -31.01 -3.29 1.96
C ALA A 127 -32.17 -2.75 1.10
N THR A 128 -31.90 -2.46 -0.17
CA THR A 128 -32.93 -2.05 -1.15
C THR A 128 -33.98 -3.14 -1.32
N ILE A 129 -33.58 -4.41 -1.47
CA ILE A 129 -34.54 -5.51 -1.55
C ILE A 129 -35.33 -5.59 -0.25
N MET A 130 -34.70 -5.52 0.92
CA MET A 130 -35.37 -5.65 2.21
C MET A 130 -36.44 -4.56 2.42
N ALA A 131 -36.13 -3.30 2.05
CA ALA A 131 -37.09 -2.20 2.09
C ALA A 131 -38.30 -2.41 1.16
N GLN A 132 -38.11 -3.11 0.03
CA GLN A 132 -39.17 -3.43 -0.93
C GLN A 132 -39.89 -4.76 -0.64
N ALA A 133 -39.22 -5.70 0.05
CA ALA A 133 -39.60 -7.11 0.16
C ALA A 133 -40.77 -7.37 1.11
N ILE A 134 -41.18 -6.38 1.93
CA ILE A 134 -42.42 -6.42 2.74
C ILE A 134 -43.63 -6.86 1.89
N ARG A 135 -43.57 -6.72 0.55
CA ARG A 135 -44.64 -7.10 -0.38
C ARG A 135 -44.35 -8.28 -1.32
N ARG A 136 -43.13 -8.87 -1.34
CA ARG A 136 -42.68 -9.72 -2.48
C ARG A 136 -41.88 -11.00 -2.17
N GLY A 137 -41.71 -11.40 -0.90
CA GLY A 137 -41.13 -12.72 -0.56
C GLY A 137 -39.64 -12.92 -0.87
N ARG A 138 -38.88 -11.85 -1.16
CA ARG A 138 -37.42 -11.88 -1.43
C ARG A 138 -36.55 -11.63 -0.21
N GLU A 139 -37.08 -11.88 0.98
CA GLU A 139 -36.41 -11.53 2.23
C GLU A 139 -35.13 -12.36 2.45
N LEU A 140 -35.15 -13.66 2.14
CA LEU A 140 -33.99 -14.53 2.30
C LEU A 140 -32.81 -14.09 1.40
N GLU A 141 -33.11 -13.63 0.18
CA GLU A 141 -32.10 -13.11 -0.76
C GLU A 141 -31.49 -11.81 -0.23
N ALA A 142 -32.33 -10.91 0.29
CA ALA A 142 -31.88 -9.66 0.91
C ALA A 142 -30.94 -9.93 2.09
N GLN A 143 -31.36 -10.79 3.02
CA GLN A 143 -30.56 -11.17 4.18
C GLN A 143 -29.24 -11.83 3.78
N THR A 144 -29.26 -12.70 2.76
CA THR A 144 -28.05 -13.36 2.24
C THR A 144 -27.07 -12.34 1.66
N SER A 145 -27.57 -11.39 0.86
CA SER A 145 -26.76 -10.31 0.28
C SER A 145 -26.12 -9.45 1.37
N ILE A 146 -26.90 -9.01 2.37
CA ILE A 146 -26.40 -8.22 3.50
C ILE A 146 -25.33 -9.00 4.29
N LYS A 147 -25.59 -10.27 4.61
CA LYS A 147 -24.65 -11.11 5.36
C LYS A 147 -23.32 -11.30 4.62
N ARG A 148 -23.37 -11.59 3.32
CA ARG A 148 -22.17 -11.79 2.49
C ARG A 148 -21.40 -10.49 2.29
N GLY A 149 -22.11 -9.39 2.03
CA GLY A 149 -21.51 -8.07 1.94
C GLY A 149 -20.82 -7.67 3.23
N TYR A 150 -21.48 -7.83 4.38
CA TYR A 150 -20.89 -7.59 5.70
C TYR A 150 -19.60 -8.39 5.92
N LEU A 151 -19.62 -9.72 5.70
CA LEU A 151 -18.45 -10.56 5.93
C LEU A 151 -17.29 -10.18 5.01
N ASN A 152 -17.57 -9.89 3.73
CA ASN A 152 -16.56 -9.45 2.78
C ASN A 152 -15.94 -8.10 3.16
N LEU A 153 -16.74 -7.18 3.70
CA LEU A 153 -16.25 -5.88 4.16
C LEU A 153 -15.31 -6.04 5.36
N VAL A 154 -15.69 -6.88 6.34
CA VAL A 154 -14.85 -7.20 7.50
C VAL A 154 -13.52 -7.81 7.04
N HIS A 155 -13.55 -8.81 6.16
CA HIS A 155 -12.33 -9.45 5.66
C HIS A 155 -11.42 -8.49 4.89
N ALA A 156 -11.99 -7.61 4.06
CA ALA A 156 -11.22 -6.60 3.35
C ALA A 156 -10.52 -5.65 4.34
N ARG A 157 -11.23 -5.25 5.40
CA ARG A 157 -10.69 -4.38 6.45
C ARG A 157 -9.52 -5.04 7.20
N GLU A 158 -9.68 -6.30 7.59
CA GLU A 158 -8.61 -7.09 8.22
C GLU A 158 -7.41 -7.28 7.28
N ALA A 159 -7.66 -7.51 5.98
CA ALA A 159 -6.61 -7.63 4.98
C ALA A 159 -5.80 -6.32 4.86
N ILE A 160 -6.47 -5.17 4.80
CA ILE A 160 -5.81 -3.86 4.77
C ILE A 160 -4.89 -3.67 5.98
N ILE A 161 -5.33 -4.04 7.18
CA ILE A 161 -4.49 -3.99 8.40
C ILE A 161 -3.26 -4.91 8.26
N ARG A 162 -3.43 -6.12 7.73
CA ARG A 162 -2.31 -7.04 7.46
C ARG A 162 -1.32 -6.48 6.43
N HIS A 163 -1.80 -5.87 5.35
CA HIS A 163 -0.93 -5.25 4.35
C HIS A 163 -0.17 -4.06 4.94
N ALA A 164 -0.79 -3.29 5.84
CA ALA A 164 -0.11 -2.21 6.57
C ALA A 164 0.99 -2.74 7.51
N ALA A 165 0.75 -3.85 8.20
CA ALA A 165 1.78 -4.54 8.98
C ALA A 165 2.93 -5.04 8.09
N ARG A 166 2.60 -5.66 6.95
CA ARG A 166 3.61 -6.12 5.96
C ARG A 166 4.44 -4.97 5.40
N ALA A 167 3.83 -3.79 5.22
CA ALA A 167 4.56 -2.58 4.82
C ALA A 167 5.57 -2.14 5.88
N ALA A 168 5.20 -2.21 7.16
CA ALA A 168 6.10 -1.88 8.27
C ALA A 168 7.36 -2.76 8.28
N ASP A 169 7.22 -4.03 7.88
CA ASP A 169 8.32 -5.00 7.83
C ASP A 169 9.20 -4.89 6.56
N LEU A 170 8.84 -4.03 5.60
CA LEU A 170 9.54 -3.90 4.31
C LEU A 170 11.01 -3.48 4.52
N GLN A 171 11.98 -4.33 4.19
CA GLN A 171 13.40 -4.02 4.38
C GLN A 171 13.99 -3.23 3.20
N ALA A 172 15.04 -2.46 3.47
CA ALA A 172 15.87 -1.87 2.42
C ALA A 172 16.73 -2.98 1.78
N THR A 173 16.32 -3.48 0.62
CA THR A 173 17.17 -4.37 -0.17
C THR A 173 18.35 -3.58 -0.73
N PHE A 174 19.55 -3.90 -0.25
CA PHE A 174 20.80 -3.38 -0.81
C PHE A 174 21.27 -4.37 -1.87
N ALA A 175 21.03 -4.09 -3.15
CA ALA A 175 21.71 -4.83 -4.20
C ALA A 175 23.22 -4.50 -4.11
N PRO A 176 24.13 -5.49 -4.10
CA PRO A 176 25.53 -5.20 -4.29
C PRO A 176 25.71 -4.48 -5.63
N ALA A 177 26.64 -3.52 -5.70
CA ALA A 177 26.92 -2.82 -6.95
C ALA A 177 27.17 -3.83 -8.08
N PRO A 178 26.76 -3.52 -9.32
CA PRO A 178 27.11 -4.36 -10.46
C PRO A 178 28.64 -4.55 -10.44
N ALA A 179 29.07 -5.81 -10.40
CA ALA A 179 30.49 -6.14 -10.52
C ALA A 179 31.00 -5.48 -11.81
N GLU A 180 32.12 -4.77 -11.73
CA GLU A 180 32.79 -4.28 -12.93
C GLU A 180 32.95 -5.47 -13.90
N PRO A 181 32.61 -5.30 -15.19
CA PRO A 181 32.82 -6.35 -16.16
C PRO A 181 34.31 -6.74 -16.13
N PRO A 182 34.63 -8.04 -16.15
CA PRO A 182 36.01 -8.48 -16.05
C PRO A 182 36.83 -7.79 -17.13
N ALA A 183 37.92 -7.13 -16.71
CA ALA A 183 38.86 -6.51 -17.62
C ALA A 183 39.30 -7.56 -18.64
N THR A 184 38.88 -7.38 -19.90
CA THR A 184 39.28 -8.24 -21.00
C THR A 184 40.79 -8.11 -21.15
N LEU A 185 41.54 -9.10 -20.68
CA LEU A 185 42.96 -9.24 -20.96
C LEU A 185 43.09 -9.37 -22.48
N HIS A 186 43.58 -8.31 -23.11
CA HIS A 186 43.93 -8.33 -24.52
C HIS A 186 45.15 -9.23 -24.65
N GLU A 187 44.95 -10.49 -25.03
CA GLU A 187 46.05 -11.36 -25.41
C GLU A 187 46.78 -10.75 -26.61
N PRO A 188 48.12 -10.59 -26.56
CA PRO A 188 48.89 -10.21 -27.73
C PRO A 188 48.85 -11.38 -28.72
N ARG A 189 48.35 -11.11 -29.93
CA ARG A 189 48.43 -12.07 -31.04
C ARG A 189 49.90 -12.30 -31.43
N PRO A 190 50.26 -13.55 -31.77
CA PRO A 190 51.60 -13.90 -32.28
C PRO A 190 51.87 -13.30 -33.66
#